data_AF-A0A6J5GMZ7-F1
#
_entry.id   AF-A0A6J5GMZ7-F1
#
_cell.length_a   1.000
_cell.length_b   1.000
_cell.length_c   1.000
_cell.angle_alpha   90.00
_cell.angle_beta   90.00
_cell.angle_gamma   90.00
#
_symmetry.space_group_name_H-M   'P 1'
#
loop_
_entity.id
_entity.type
_entity.pdbx_description
1 polymer ?
#
loop_
_entity_poly.entity_id
_entity_poly.type
_entity_poly.pdbx_seq_one_letter_code
_entity_poly.pdbx_strand_id
1 'polypeptide(L)'
;MVEDIKVCQANFNLATNVPTCTSNVRDGACLTTDQKQAIGNLFSGARDSAGTALYATFPYDVGINGAGWASWKQRASITLDPMAAPFVFTSPPRSASTLSQISA
;
A
#
# COMPACT_ATOMS: atom_id res chain seq x y z
N MET A 1 -12.71 -3.18 15.59
CA MET A 1 -12.52 -1.79 15.17
C MET A 1 -11.73 -1.09 16.27
N VAL A 2 -10.77 -0.24 15.93
CA VAL A 2 -10.07 0.60 16.91
C VAL A 2 -10.72 1.98 16.91
N GLU A 3 -11.53 2.27 17.91
CA GLU A 3 -12.26 3.55 18.00
C GLU A 3 -11.35 4.71 18.39
N ASP A 4 -10.43 4.49 19.34
CA ASP A 4 -9.46 5.49 19.76
C ASP A 4 -8.18 5.38 18.94
N ILE A 5 -8.26 5.89 17.72
CA ILE A 5 -7.15 5.85 16.76
C ILE A 5 -5.94 6.61 17.30
N LYS A 6 -6.14 7.70 18.07
CA LYS A 6 -5.03 8.52 18.62
C LYS A 6 -4.21 7.73 19.64
N VAL A 7 -4.88 7.10 20.60
CA VAL A 7 -4.20 6.27 21.61
C VAL A 7 -3.54 5.06 20.95
N CYS A 8 -4.20 4.45 19.95
CA CYS A 8 -3.59 3.37 19.19
C CYS A 8 -2.30 3.79 18.50
N GLN A 9 -2.28 4.93 17.79
CA GLN A 9 -1.05 5.39 17.12
C GLN A 9 0.07 5.73 18.10
N ALA A 10 -0.27 6.18 19.32
CA ALA A 10 0.72 6.48 20.35
C ALA A 10 1.35 5.23 20.99
N ASN A 11 0.64 4.10 21.00
CA ASN A 11 1.08 2.88 21.69
C ASN A 11 1.53 1.76 20.75
N PHE A 12 0.97 1.70 19.54
CA PHE A 12 1.31 0.66 18.58
C PHE A 12 2.63 0.98 17.87
N ASN A 13 3.52 0.00 17.86
CA ASN A 13 4.79 0.04 17.16
C ASN A 13 4.98 -1.27 16.38
N LEU A 14 5.00 -1.17 15.04
CA LEU A 14 5.15 -2.32 14.15
C LEU A 14 6.42 -3.14 14.41
N ALA A 15 7.51 -2.49 14.83
CA ALA A 15 8.78 -3.16 15.04
C ALA A 15 8.74 -4.08 16.27
N THR A 16 8.12 -3.62 17.35
CA THR A 16 8.13 -4.31 18.66
C THR A 16 6.85 -5.09 18.96
N ASN A 17 5.70 -4.67 18.43
CA ASN A 17 4.42 -5.32 18.73
C ASN A 17 4.02 -6.43 17.74
N VAL A 18 4.68 -6.50 16.58
CA VAL A 18 4.47 -7.61 15.62
C VAL A 18 5.67 -8.54 15.66
N PRO A 19 5.52 -9.87 15.73
CA PRO A 19 6.65 -10.80 15.73
C PRO A 19 7.50 -10.69 14.44
N THR A 20 8.83 -10.77 14.58
CA THR A 20 9.73 -10.95 13.43
C THR A 20 9.87 -12.43 13.12
N CYS A 21 9.78 -12.81 11.84
CA CYS A 21 9.92 -14.20 11.43
C CYS A 21 11.33 -14.75 11.65
N THR A 22 11.45 -15.90 12.32
CA THR A 22 12.71 -16.66 12.44
C THR A 22 13.04 -17.33 11.12
N SER A 23 14.30 -17.25 10.68
CA SER A 23 14.78 -17.83 9.41
C SER A 23 13.94 -17.44 8.18
N ASN A 24 13.24 -16.29 8.24
CA ASN A 24 12.31 -15.81 7.22
C ASN A 24 11.15 -16.76 6.86
N VAL A 25 10.79 -17.69 7.75
CA VAL A 25 9.63 -18.58 7.54
C VAL A 25 8.34 -17.77 7.74
N ARG A 26 7.49 -17.72 6.72
CA ARG A 26 6.24 -16.95 6.71
C ARG A 26 5.05 -17.88 6.90
N ASP A 27 4.65 -18.09 8.16
CA ASP A 27 3.56 -18.98 8.57
C ASP A 27 2.25 -18.24 8.90
N GLY A 28 2.26 -16.91 8.80
CA GLY A 28 1.12 -16.06 9.13
C GLY A 28 1.11 -15.53 10.58
N ALA A 29 2.07 -15.94 11.42
CA ALA A 29 2.19 -15.45 12.80
C ALA A 29 3.22 -14.32 12.96
N CYS A 30 3.95 -13.97 11.90
CA CYS A 30 5.05 -13.02 11.92
C CYS A 30 5.18 -12.24 10.61
N LEU A 31 6.01 -11.19 10.63
CA LEU A 31 6.48 -10.49 9.43
C LEU A 31 8.01 -10.58 9.35
N THR A 32 8.55 -10.73 8.14
CA THR A 32 10.01 -10.57 7.93
C THR A 32 10.42 -9.11 8.18
N THR A 33 11.72 -8.87 8.37
CA THR A 33 12.26 -7.51 8.51
C THR A 33 11.89 -6.64 7.30
N ASP A 34 12.00 -7.18 6.08
CA ASP A 34 11.65 -6.46 4.85
C ASP A 34 10.16 -6.12 4.78
N GLN A 35 9.28 -7.05 5.20
CA GLN A 35 7.84 -6.78 5.27
C GLN A 35 7.53 -5.66 6.27
N LYS A 36 8.17 -5.67 7.44
CA LYS A 36 8.02 -4.61 8.44
C LYS A 36 8.51 -3.26 7.91
N GLN A 37 9.65 -3.23 7.22
CA GLN A 37 10.20 -2.01 6.64
C GLN A 37 9.27 -1.46 5.54
N ALA A 38 8.79 -2.32 4.64
CA ALA A 38 7.88 -1.91 3.56
C ALA A 38 6.57 -1.34 4.11
N ILE A 39 5.95 -2.00 5.10
CA ILE A 39 4.74 -1.51 5.76
C ILE A 39 5.03 -0.22 6.55
N GLY A 40 6.15 -0.14 7.28
CA GLY A 40 6.56 1.06 8.00
C GLY A 40 6.68 2.28 7.07
N ASN A 41 7.34 2.11 5.92
CA ASN A 41 7.49 3.16 4.91
C ASN A 41 6.14 3.56 4.30
N LEU A 42 5.26 2.61 4.05
CA LEU A 42 3.93 2.90 3.52
C LEU A 42 3.11 3.77 4.49
N PHE A 43 3.15 3.45 5.79
CA PHE A 43 2.35 4.13 6.80
C PHE A 43 2.95 5.47 7.23
N SER A 44 4.27 5.65 7.11
CA SER A 44 4.94 6.93 7.40
C SER A 44 4.67 8.04 6.38
N GLY A 45 4.05 7.71 5.25
CA GLY A 45 3.69 8.65 4.19
C GLY A 45 4.82 8.90 3.19
N ALA A 46 4.45 9.31 1.97
CA ALA A 46 5.40 9.56 0.90
C ALA A 46 6.28 10.78 1.18
N ARG A 47 7.56 10.67 0.82
CA ARG A 47 8.57 11.73 0.97
C ARG A 47 9.40 11.86 -0.30
N ASP A 48 9.92 13.05 -0.55
CA ASP A 48 10.92 13.26 -1.59
C ASP A 48 12.32 12.81 -1.15
N SER A 49 13.32 12.96 -2.03
CA SER A 49 14.71 12.60 -1.75
C SER A 49 15.39 13.49 -0.70
N ALA A 50 14.82 14.65 -0.37
CA ALA A 50 15.28 15.52 0.73
C ALA A 50 14.59 15.18 2.07
N GLY A 51 13.63 14.25 2.08
CA GLY A 51 12.87 13.84 3.26
C GLY A 51 11.62 14.68 3.52
N THR A 52 11.29 15.62 2.64
CA THR A 52 10.09 16.46 2.75
C THR A 52 8.85 15.60 2.54
N ALA A 53 7.84 15.75 3.41
CA ALA A 53 6.58 15.05 3.24
C ALA A 53 5.84 15.54 1.98
N LEU A 54 5.50 14.60 1.10
CA LEU A 54 4.69 14.85 -0.09
C LEU A 54 3.20 14.67 0.19
N TYR A 55 2.88 13.92 1.25
CA TYR A 55 1.51 13.64 1.67
C TYR A 55 1.44 13.38 3.19
N ALA A 56 0.29 12.93 3.67
CA ALA A 56 0.06 12.53 5.05
C ALA A 56 0.53 11.11 5.37
N THR A 57 0.70 10.85 6.67
CA THR A 57 0.83 9.50 7.25
C THR A 57 -0.50 8.74 7.17
N PHE A 58 -0.44 7.42 7.19
CA PHE A 58 -1.63 6.56 7.32
C PHE A 58 -1.68 5.96 8.73
N PRO A 59 -2.83 5.95 9.42
CA PRO A 59 -2.95 5.35 10.75
C PRO A 59 -2.94 3.83 10.67
N TYR A 60 -2.19 3.17 11.56
CA TYR A 60 -2.33 1.74 11.81
C TYR A 60 -3.71 1.45 12.39
N ASP A 61 -4.41 0.50 11.78
CA ASP A 61 -5.70 0.00 12.25
C ASP A 61 -5.89 -1.45 11.77
N VAL A 62 -6.77 -2.19 12.45
CA VAL A 62 -7.11 -3.58 12.12
C VAL A 62 -7.71 -3.73 10.71
N GLY A 63 -8.23 -2.65 10.10
CA GLY A 63 -8.73 -2.63 8.72
C GLY A 63 -7.68 -3.00 7.66
N ILE A 64 -6.38 -3.00 8.01
CA ILE A 64 -5.30 -3.46 7.11
C ILE A 64 -5.48 -4.92 6.66
N ASN A 65 -6.14 -5.77 7.46
CA ASN A 65 -6.42 -7.16 7.12
C ASN A 65 -7.59 -7.32 6.11
N GLY A 66 -8.25 -6.22 5.74
CA GLY A 66 -9.34 -6.24 4.77
C GLY A 66 -8.85 -6.39 3.33
N ALA A 67 -9.58 -7.17 2.53
CA ALA A 67 -9.29 -7.35 1.09
C ALA A 67 -9.29 -6.00 0.32
N GLY A 68 -10.09 -5.03 0.75
CA GLY A 68 -10.11 -3.68 0.16
C GLY A 68 -8.79 -2.93 0.33
N TRP A 69 -8.16 -3.00 1.51
CA TRP A 69 -6.86 -2.39 1.73
C TRP A 69 -5.79 -3.02 0.84
N ALA A 70 -5.74 -4.35 0.79
CA ALA A 70 -4.78 -5.08 -0.05
C ALA A 70 -5.01 -4.77 -1.55
N SER A 71 -6.26 -4.72 -2.00
CA SER A 71 -6.61 -4.32 -3.36
C SER A 71 -6.06 -2.92 -3.69
N TRP A 72 -6.32 -1.94 -2.83
CA TRP A 72 -5.86 -0.57 -3.05
C TRP A 72 -4.34 -0.43 -3.03
N LYS A 73 -3.66 -1.02 -2.04
CA LYS A 73 -2.22 -0.83 -1.83
C LYS A 73 -1.32 -1.74 -2.67
N GLN A 74 -1.82 -2.89 -3.13
CA GLN A 74 -0.99 -3.89 -3.81
C GLN A 74 -1.42 -4.19 -5.25
N ARG A 75 -2.66 -3.84 -5.65
CA ARG A 75 -3.19 -4.22 -6.97
C ARG A 75 -3.65 -3.04 -7.82
N ALA A 76 -4.18 -1.99 -7.20
CA ALA A 76 -4.83 -0.89 -7.92
C ALA A 76 -3.92 -0.26 -8.98
N SER A 77 -2.66 0.06 -8.67
CA SER A 77 -1.72 0.64 -9.65
C SER A 77 -1.44 -0.31 -10.81
N ILE A 78 -1.25 -1.60 -10.52
CA ILE A 78 -0.97 -2.63 -11.54
C ILE A 78 -2.12 -2.77 -12.52
N THR A 79 -3.37 -2.56 -12.08
CA THR A 79 -4.55 -2.66 -12.94
C THR A 79 -4.93 -1.33 -13.59
N LEU A 80 -4.96 -0.24 -12.83
CA LEU A 80 -5.50 1.03 -13.28
C LEU A 80 -4.51 1.85 -14.10
N ASP A 81 -3.21 1.84 -13.75
CA ASP A 81 -2.23 2.70 -14.42
C ASP A 81 -2.00 2.27 -15.88
N PRO A 82 -1.83 0.96 -16.21
CA PRO A 82 -1.72 0.52 -17.60
C PRO A 82 -2.98 0.80 -18.41
N MET A 83 -4.16 0.69 -17.78
CA MET A 83 -5.43 1.03 -18.42
C MET A 83 -5.54 2.53 -18.68
N ALA A 84 -5.05 3.39 -17.78
CA ALA A 84 -5.11 4.84 -17.94
C ALA A 84 -4.05 5.38 -18.92
N ALA A 85 -2.89 4.73 -19.04
CA ALA A 85 -1.77 5.18 -19.87
C ALA A 85 -2.15 5.63 -21.30
N PRO A 86 -2.85 4.82 -22.13
CA PRO A 86 -3.17 5.20 -23.50
C PRO A 86 -4.28 6.26 -23.63
N PHE A 87 -5.13 6.44 -22.61
CA PHE A 87 -6.32 7.29 -22.68
C PHE A 87 -6.20 8.60 -21.90
N VAL A 88 -5.40 8.63 -20.83
CA VAL A 88 -5.25 9.78 -19.93
C VAL A 88 -3.85 10.38 -20.04
N PHE A 89 -2.82 9.53 -20.12
CA PHE A 89 -1.43 9.96 -20.03
C PHE A 89 -0.70 10.04 -21.37
N THR A 90 -1.42 9.93 -22.49
CA THR A 90 -0.86 10.02 -23.86
C THR A 90 -1.53 11.14 -24.64
N SER A 91 -0.76 11.85 -25.49
CA SER A 91 -1.26 12.89 -26.40
C SER A 91 -0.84 12.59 -27.85
N PRO A 92 -1.79 12.46 -28.80
CA PRO A 92 -3.23 12.46 -28.59
C PRO A 92 -3.72 11.21 -27.83
N PRO A 93 -4.81 11.30 -27.04
CA PRO A 93 -5.41 10.13 -26.42
C PRO A 93 -5.84 9.08 -27.45
N ARG A 94 -5.68 7.80 -27.13
CA ARG A 94 -6.24 6.72 -27.96
C ARG A 94 -7.76 6.74 -27.87
N SER A 95 -8.45 6.27 -28.90
CA SER A 95 -9.90 6.13 -28.86
C SER A 95 -10.31 5.01 -27.89
N ALA A 96 -11.36 5.22 -27.10
CA ALA A 96 -11.94 4.18 -26.24
C ALA A 96 -12.33 2.91 -27.01
N SER A 97 -12.58 3.01 -28.32
CA SER A 97 -12.82 1.86 -29.20
C SER A 97 -11.64 0.89 -29.29
N THR A 98 -10.42 1.27 -28.89
CA THR A 98 -9.26 0.36 -28.82
C THR A 98 -9.39 -0.67 -27.68
N LEU A 99 -10.19 -0.41 -26.64
CA LEU A 99 -10.40 -1.37 -25.54
C LEU A 99 -11.01 -2.70 -26.00
N SER A 100 -11.81 -2.69 -27.07
CA SER A 100 -12.40 -3.92 -27.64
C SER A 100 -11.37 -4.86 -28.26
N GLN A 101 -10.13 -4.41 -28.45
CA GLN A 101 -9.04 -5.21 -29.02
C GLN A 101 -8.15 -5.88 -27.96
N ILE A 102 -8.41 -5.63 -26.67
CA ILE A 102 -7.58 -6.08 -25.54
C ILE A 102 -8.19 -7.32 -24.84
N SER A 103 -9.26 -7.91 -25.37
CA SER A 103 -9.79 -9.17 -24.85
C SER A 103 -8.89 -10.35 -25.23
N ALA A 104 -8.06 -10.79 -24.29
CA ALA A 104 -7.39 -12.09 -24.26
C ALA A 104 -7.68 -12.78 -22.92
#